data_AF-A0A2G9TWL8-F1
#
_entry.id   AF-A0A2G9TWL8-F1
#
_cell.length_a   1.000
_cell.length_b   1.000
_cell.length_c   1.000
_cell.angle_alpha   90.00
_cell.angle_beta   90.00
_cell.angle_gamma   90.00
#
_symmetry.space_group_name_H-M   'P 1'
#
loop_
_entity.id
_entity.type
_entity.pdbx_description
1 polymer ?
#
loop_
_entity_poly.entity_id
_entity_poly.type
_entity_poly.pdbx_seq_one_letter_code
_entity_poly.pdbx_strand_id
1 'polypeptide(L)'
;MAAWCAENLRDLEGWRASGLPLSTPSNECARLLDGAVRQLVSWTDCQQLEGLDKTLEAMTAADTNAVLARAFALGVEAIGTGIGARTNADFRKQLEQLQIDAAKTGNEREQKHAKAVQQFAEGKQSAAALTWEDILKDYPTDLIAIKFAHDTYFYLGDSKNIRDSVKAVMPKHKGTEPCYSFLHGMLAFGLEECQEYAEAEKEALKVWHYEEPVLDTRNKKNACINLCWISQSTFSIHCKNSLRIMKY
;
A
#
# COMPACT_ATOMS: atom_id res chain seq x y z
N MET A 1 1.69 17.57 -5.77
CA MET A 1 2.98 16.90 -5.52
C MET A 1 3.31 17.09 -4.06
N ALA A 2 3.37 16.00 -3.30
CA ALA A 2 3.65 16.04 -1.87
C ALA A 2 5.17 16.10 -1.62
N ALA A 3 5.65 17.16 -0.96
CA ALA A 3 7.06 17.27 -0.59
C ALA A 3 7.43 16.35 0.60
N TRP A 4 6.47 16.07 1.48
CA TRP A 4 6.68 15.32 2.73
C TRP A 4 7.09 13.86 2.50
N CYS A 5 6.74 13.26 1.36
CA CYS A 5 7.02 11.84 1.10
C CYS A 5 8.51 11.50 1.11
N ALA A 6 9.40 12.48 0.88
CA ALA A 6 10.85 12.31 0.88
C ALA A 6 11.53 12.80 2.18
N GLU A 7 10.77 13.34 3.13
CA GLU A 7 11.31 13.85 4.39
C GLU A 7 11.50 12.72 5.40
N ASN A 8 12.68 12.69 6.04
CA ASN A 8 13.01 11.72 7.10
C ASN A 8 12.70 10.26 6.71
N LEU A 9 13.16 9.87 5.51
CA LEU A 9 13.04 8.50 5.03
C LEU A 9 13.80 7.54 5.94
N ARG A 10 13.14 6.43 6.31
CA ARG A 10 13.72 5.39 7.15
C ARG A 10 14.86 4.71 6.42
N ASP A 11 16.03 4.71 7.04
CA ASP A 11 17.14 3.84 6.68
C ASP A 11 17.07 2.51 7.42
N LEU A 12 18.09 1.66 7.31
CA LEU A 12 18.05 0.31 7.91
C LEU A 12 17.82 0.34 9.43
N GLU A 13 18.41 1.30 10.13
CA GLU A 13 18.19 1.46 11.57
C GLU A 13 16.79 1.99 11.86
N GLY A 14 16.28 2.93 11.05
CA GLY A 14 14.89 3.41 11.17
C GLY A 14 13.85 2.30 10.98
N TRP A 15 14.05 1.42 9.98
CA TRP A 15 13.22 0.25 9.75
C TRP A 15 13.30 -0.75 10.92
N ARG A 16 14.50 -1.03 11.42
CA ARG A 16 14.70 -1.91 12.59
C ARG A 16 14.06 -1.34 13.86
N ALA A 17 14.23 -0.05 14.13
CA ALA A 17 13.63 0.65 15.26
C ALA A 17 12.08 0.66 15.19
N SER A 18 11.53 0.59 13.97
CA SER A 18 10.09 0.44 13.73
C SER A 18 9.59 -1.01 13.88
N GLY A 19 10.46 -1.96 14.24
CA GLY A 19 10.12 -3.39 14.33
C GLY A 19 9.96 -4.10 12.98
N LEU A 20 10.43 -3.49 11.89
CA LEU A 20 10.28 -3.97 10.52
C LEU A 20 11.65 -4.15 9.84
N PRO A 21 12.53 -5.04 10.36
CA PRO A 21 13.89 -5.19 9.84
C PRO A 21 13.88 -5.62 8.37
N LEU A 22 14.88 -5.15 7.63
CA LEU A 22 15.12 -5.48 6.23
C LEU A 22 16.38 -6.35 6.11
N SER A 23 16.41 -7.26 5.15
CA SER A 23 17.58 -8.11 4.88
C SER A 23 18.58 -7.47 3.91
N THR A 24 18.19 -6.42 3.20
CA THR A 24 19.12 -5.64 2.35
C THR A 24 20.18 -4.93 3.19
N PRO A 25 21.45 -4.89 2.74
CA PRO A 25 22.49 -4.06 3.36
C PRO A 25 22.48 -2.61 2.85
N SER A 26 21.64 -2.27 1.86
CA SER A 26 21.65 -0.96 1.21
C SER A 26 20.74 0.04 1.94
N ASN A 27 21.35 1.03 2.59
CA ASN A 27 20.63 2.15 3.19
C ASN A 27 19.88 3.00 2.15
N GLU A 28 20.41 3.10 0.93
CA GLU A 28 19.75 3.81 -0.16
C GLU A 28 18.47 3.09 -0.58
N CYS A 29 18.54 1.76 -0.79
CA CYS A 29 17.37 0.94 -1.10
C CYS A 29 16.30 1.05 0.01
N ALA A 30 16.71 0.99 1.28
CA ALA A 30 15.80 1.12 2.43
C ALA A 30 15.05 2.46 2.46
N ARG A 31 15.74 3.57 2.16
CA ARG A 31 15.12 4.91 2.09
C ARG A 31 14.17 5.03 0.91
N LEU A 32 14.58 4.58 -0.27
CA LEU A 32 13.75 4.61 -1.47
C LEU A 32 12.52 3.72 -1.33
N LEU A 33 12.63 2.56 -0.68
CA LEU A 33 11.48 1.72 -0.33
C LEU A 33 10.51 2.47 0.58
N ASP A 34 10.99 3.15 1.61
CA ASP A 34 10.12 3.95 2.49
C ASP A 34 9.39 5.05 1.71
N GLY A 35 10.09 5.76 0.84
CA GLY A 35 9.51 6.77 -0.03
C GLY A 35 8.48 6.20 -1.01
N ALA A 36 8.74 5.03 -1.58
CA ALA A 36 7.84 4.34 -2.50
C ALA A 36 6.56 3.86 -1.78
N VAL A 37 6.68 3.33 -0.57
CA VAL A 37 5.54 2.94 0.27
C VAL A 37 4.67 4.15 0.62
N ARG A 38 5.29 5.29 0.99
CA ARG A 38 4.55 6.53 1.28
C ARG A 38 3.78 7.02 0.04
N GLN A 39 4.42 7.02 -1.13
CA GLN A 39 3.76 7.41 -2.39
C GLN A 39 2.59 6.48 -2.74
N LEU A 40 2.75 5.16 -2.55
CA LEU A 40 1.69 4.19 -2.81
C LEU A 40 0.51 4.35 -1.85
N VAL A 41 0.78 4.48 -0.55
CA VAL A 41 -0.28 4.60 0.48
C VAL A 41 -1.03 5.91 0.34
N SER A 42 -0.32 7.01 0.02
CA SER A 42 -0.93 8.33 -0.15
C SER A 42 -1.48 8.60 -1.55
N TRP A 43 -1.26 7.68 -2.50
CA TRP A 43 -1.59 7.86 -3.92
C TRP A 43 -1.10 9.19 -4.50
N THR A 44 0.05 9.65 -4.03
CA THR A 44 0.60 10.95 -4.39
C THR A 44 2.05 10.82 -4.80
N ASP A 45 2.37 11.28 -6.00
CA ASP A 45 3.75 11.39 -6.45
C ASP A 45 4.51 12.44 -5.65
N CYS A 46 5.74 12.06 -5.30
CA CYS A 46 6.71 12.94 -4.67
C CYS A 46 7.56 13.63 -5.75
N GLN A 47 7.60 14.96 -5.72
CA GLN A 47 8.43 15.71 -6.66
C GLN A 47 9.93 15.47 -6.46
N GLN A 48 10.37 15.29 -5.21
CA GLN A 48 11.79 15.06 -4.90
C GLN A 48 12.27 13.68 -5.33
N LEU A 49 11.37 12.70 -5.41
CA LEU A 49 11.67 11.34 -5.87
C LEU A 49 11.26 11.09 -7.33
N GLU A 50 10.83 12.16 -8.03
CA GLU A 50 10.41 12.11 -9.43
C GLU A 50 9.23 11.15 -9.71
N GLY A 51 8.36 10.96 -8.70
CA GLY A 51 7.19 10.07 -8.76
C GLY A 51 7.50 8.61 -8.45
N LEU A 52 6.43 7.81 -8.33
CA LEU A 52 6.56 6.41 -7.89
C LEU A 52 7.40 5.57 -8.86
N ASP A 53 7.20 5.71 -10.17
CA ASP A 53 7.92 4.93 -11.18
C ASP A 53 9.43 5.11 -11.09
N LYS A 54 9.91 6.36 -10.99
CA LYS A 54 11.34 6.67 -10.82
C LYS A 54 11.87 6.22 -9.49
N THR A 55 11.06 6.30 -8.44
CA THR A 55 11.43 5.75 -7.13
C THR A 55 11.65 4.23 -7.19
N LEU A 56 10.78 3.49 -7.88
CA LEU A 56 10.88 2.04 -8.04
C LEU A 56 12.10 1.63 -8.88
N GLU A 57 12.37 2.35 -9.97
CA GLU A 57 13.58 2.17 -10.80
C GLU A 57 14.85 2.36 -9.95
N ALA A 58 14.96 3.49 -9.23
CA ALA A 58 16.11 3.79 -8.39
C ALA A 58 16.27 2.82 -7.22
N MET A 59 15.16 2.43 -6.57
CA MET A 59 15.14 1.48 -5.46
C MET A 59 15.71 0.12 -5.89
N THR A 60 15.31 -0.36 -7.07
CA THR A 60 15.77 -1.65 -7.61
C THR A 60 17.23 -1.57 -8.08
N ALA A 61 17.66 -0.42 -8.60
CA ALA A 61 19.05 -0.19 -8.97
C ALA A 61 20.00 -0.11 -7.76
N ALA A 62 19.52 0.44 -6.64
CA ALA A 62 20.30 0.58 -5.41
C ALA A 62 20.63 -0.75 -4.73
N ASP A 63 19.78 -1.77 -4.89
CA ASP A 63 20.08 -3.16 -4.52
C ASP A 63 19.20 -4.14 -5.31
N THR A 64 19.79 -4.79 -6.31
CA THR A 64 19.11 -5.77 -7.17
C THR A 64 18.78 -7.08 -6.46
N ASN A 65 19.32 -7.32 -5.26
CA ASN A 65 19.07 -8.52 -4.46
C ASN A 65 18.13 -8.26 -3.27
N ALA A 66 17.66 -7.02 -3.08
CA ALA A 66 16.76 -6.67 -1.99
C ALA A 66 15.39 -7.34 -2.17
N VAL A 67 15.13 -8.38 -1.37
CA VAL A 67 13.92 -9.22 -1.47
C VAL A 67 12.65 -8.38 -1.30
N LEU A 68 12.56 -7.57 -0.25
CA LEU A 68 11.34 -6.78 0.00
C LEU A 68 11.11 -5.71 -1.05
N ALA A 69 12.16 -5.03 -1.50
CA ALA A 69 12.07 -4.00 -2.53
C ALA A 69 11.55 -4.59 -3.86
N ARG A 70 12.08 -5.76 -4.24
CA ARG A 70 11.60 -6.50 -5.42
C ARG A 70 10.18 -7.01 -5.25
N ALA A 71 9.83 -7.56 -4.09
CA ALA A 71 8.47 -7.98 -3.79
C ALA A 71 7.49 -6.80 -3.88
N PHE A 72 7.87 -5.64 -3.35
CA PHE A 72 7.08 -4.43 -3.43
C PHE A 72 6.89 -3.97 -4.89
N ALA A 73 7.96 -3.85 -5.67
CA ALA A 73 7.88 -3.42 -7.07
C ALA A 73 7.00 -4.35 -7.92
N LEU A 74 7.22 -5.67 -7.84
CA LEU A 74 6.40 -6.66 -8.55
C LEU A 74 4.95 -6.67 -8.04
N GLY A 75 4.74 -6.41 -6.75
CA GLY A 75 3.42 -6.27 -6.14
C GLY A 75 2.65 -5.08 -6.70
N VAL A 76 3.28 -3.91 -6.82
CA VAL A 76 2.70 -2.72 -7.45
C VAL A 76 2.35 -2.99 -8.91
N GLU A 77 3.23 -3.63 -9.68
CA GLU A 77 2.96 -4.00 -11.08
C GLU A 77 1.78 -4.98 -11.20
N ALA A 78 1.72 -6.00 -10.35
CA ALA A 78 0.63 -6.98 -10.32
C ALA A 78 -0.72 -6.32 -9.98
N ILE A 79 -0.74 -5.48 -8.93
CA ILE A 79 -1.93 -4.75 -8.47
C ILE A 79 -2.40 -3.74 -9.51
N GLY A 80 -1.50 -3.18 -10.33
CA GLY A 80 -1.85 -2.34 -11.47
C GLY A 80 -2.75 -3.04 -12.51
N THR A 81 -2.91 -4.37 -12.46
CA THR A 81 -3.74 -5.23 -13.33
C THR A 81 -3.44 -5.18 -14.83
N GLY A 82 -2.46 -4.38 -15.27
CA GLY A 82 -2.01 -4.33 -16.65
C GLY A 82 -1.20 -5.56 -17.07
N ILE A 83 -0.58 -6.25 -16.10
CA ILE A 83 0.33 -7.39 -16.32
C ILE A 83 0.00 -8.47 -15.29
N GLY A 84 0.12 -9.74 -15.68
CA GLY A 84 -0.04 -10.88 -14.78
C GLY A 84 0.85 -12.06 -15.16
N ALA A 85 1.07 -12.99 -14.23
CA ALA A 85 1.97 -14.12 -14.45
C ALA A 85 1.54 -15.02 -15.61
N ARG A 86 0.25 -15.03 -15.96
CA ARG A 86 -0.28 -15.78 -17.12
C ARG A 86 -0.01 -15.09 -18.46
N THR A 87 0.04 -13.76 -18.48
CA THR A 87 0.11 -12.95 -19.71
C THR A 87 1.53 -12.52 -20.07
N ASN A 88 2.44 -12.43 -19.09
CA ASN A 88 3.82 -12.01 -19.31
C ASN A 88 4.82 -13.05 -18.75
N ALA A 89 5.63 -13.63 -19.65
CA ALA A 89 6.59 -14.67 -19.30
C ALA A 89 7.79 -14.12 -18.52
N ASP A 90 8.23 -12.90 -18.79
CA ASP A 90 9.36 -12.30 -18.07
C ASP A 90 8.95 -11.90 -16.65
N PHE A 91 7.74 -11.37 -16.49
CA PHE A 91 7.16 -11.12 -15.17
C PHE A 91 7.06 -12.40 -14.34
N ARG A 92 6.62 -13.52 -14.94
CA ARG A 92 6.60 -14.83 -14.28
C ARG A 92 7.99 -15.26 -13.82
N LYS A 93 9.01 -15.15 -14.67
CA LYS A 93 10.40 -15.48 -14.30
C LYS A 93 10.91 -14.62 -13.15
N GLN A 94 10.57 -13.33 -13.12
CA GLN A 94 10.96 -12.43 -12.04
C GLN A 94 10.34 -12.85 -10.69
N LEU A 95 9.07 -13.28 -10.70
CA LEU A 95 8.39 -13.84 -9.52
C LEU A 95 9.02 -15.15 -9.05
N GLU A 96 9.31 -16.07 -9.96
CA GLU A 96 9.98 -17.34 -9.66
C GLU A 96 11.37 -17.09 -9.04
N GLN A 97 12.15 -16.17 -9.63
CA GLN A 97 13.45 -15.79 -9.11
C GLN A 97 13.34 -15.12 -7.74
N LEU A 98 12.33 -14.27 -7.53
CA LEU A 98 12.07 -13.65 -6.24
C LEU A 98 11.82 -14.70 -5.15
N GLN A 99 11.06 -15.76 -5.43
CA GLN A 99 10.84 -16.85 -4.46
C GLN A 99 12.14 -17.54 -4.07
N ILE A 100 12.98 -17.85 -5.07
CA ILE A 100 14.27 -18.52 -4.86
C ILE A 100 15.19 -17.66 -3.98
N ASP A 101 15.26 -16.36 -4.28
CA ASP A 101 16.13 -15.43 -3.54
C ASP A 101 15.57 -15.17 -2.13
N ALA A 102 14.26 -15.00 -1.98
CA ALA A 102 13.61 -14.85 -0.68
C ALA A 102 13.90 -16.02 0.26
N ALA A 103 13.90 -17.25 -0.25
CA ALA A 103 14.23 -18.44 0.55
C ALA A 103 15.71 -18.50 0.96
N LYS A 104 16.61 -17.84 0.23
CA LYS A 104 18.06 -17.84 0.51
C LYS A 104 18.51 -16.71 1.42
N THR A 105 17.98 -15.50 1.19
CA THR A 105 18.49 -14.27 1.83
C THR A 105 17.42 -13.45 2.54
N GLY A 106 16.14 -13.73 2.30
CA GLY A 106 15.04 -12.99 2.90
C GLY A 106 14.72 -13.46 4.32
N ASN A 107 14.31 -12.53 5.17
CA ASN A 107 13.75 -12.87 6.49
C ASN A 107 12.30 -13.36 6.35
N GLU A 108 11.71 -13.88 7.44
CA GLU A 108 10.38 -14.50 7.42
C GLU A 108 9.30 -13.58 6.83
N ARG A 109 9.29 -12.31 7.24
CA ARG A 109 8.35 -11.30 6.75
C ARG A 109 8.49 -11.08 5.25
N GLU A 110 9.72 -10.92 4.77
CA GLU A 110 10.01 -10.72 3.34
C GLU A 110 9.64 -11.93 2.49
N GLN A 111 9.85 -13.14 3.00
CA GLN A 111 9.41 -14.38 2.37
C GLN A 111 7.88 -14.44 2.23
N LYS A 112 7.14 -14.05 3.28
CA LYS A 112 5.67 -13.96 3.22
C LYS A 112 5.21 -12.93 2.18
N HIS A 113 5.87 -11.76 2.07
CA HIS A 113 5.55 -10.77 1.03
C HIS A 113 5.79 -11.32 -0.37
N ALA A 114 6.95 -11.94 -0.61
CA ALA A 114 7.26 -12.55 -1.90
C ALA A 114 6.19 -13.58 -2.29
N LYS A 115 5.81 -14.47 -1.35
CA LYS A 115 4.76 -15.47 -1.53
C LYS A 115 3.40 -14.84 -1.87
N ALA A 116 2.99 -13.81 -1.15
CA ALA A 116 1.70 -13.15 -1.37
C ALA A 116 1.63 -12.50 -2.77
N VAL A 117 2.71 -11.82 -3.19
CA VAL A 117 2.79 -11.20 -4.52
C VAL A 117 2.70 -12.25 -5.64
N GLN A 118 3.38 -13.39 -5.50
CA GLN A 118 3.25 -14.49 -6.45
C GLN A 118 1.80 -15.02 -6.51
N GLN A 119 1.18 -15.27 -5.36
CA GLN A 119 -0.21 -15.73 -5.30
C GLN A 119 -1.15 -14.74 -6.01
N PHE A 120 -0.99 -13.44 -5.77
CA PHE A 120 -1.80 -12.41 -6.43
C PHE A 120 -1.59 -12.44 -7.95
N ALA A 121 -0.34 -12.44 -8.41
CA ALA A 121 0.03 -12.46 -9.82
C ALA A 121 -0.46 -13.71 -10.59
N GLU A 122 -0.63 -14.84 -9.88
CA GLU A 122 -1.21 -16.08 -10.41
C GLU A 122 -2.75 -16.10 -10.41
N GLY A 123 -3.39 -15.03 -9.92
CA GLY A 123 -4.85 -14.91 -9.80
C GLY A 123 -5.43 -15.54 -8.52
N LYS A 124 -4.58 -15.96 -7.56
CA LYS A 124 -4.99 -16.50 -6.25
C LYS A 124 -5.14 -15.37 -5.23
N GLN A 125 -5.91 -14.33 -5.59
CA GLN A 125 -6.01 -13.08 -4.84
C GLN A 125 -6.45 -13.28 -3.39
N SER A 126 -7.45 -14.13 -3.13
CA SER A 126 -7.89 -14.42 -1.75
C SER A 126 -6.78 -15.04 -0.90
N ALA A 127 -5.94 -15.91 -1.48
CA ALA A 127 -4.80 -16.49 -0.77
C ALA A 127 -3.68 -15.46 -0.51
N ALA A 128 -3.48 -14.53 -1.44
CA ALA A 128 -2.55 -13.42 -1.27
C ALA A 128 -2.97 -12.51 -0.10
N ALA A 129 -4.25 -12.10 -0.08
CA ALA A 129 -4.83 -11.31 1.01
C ALA A 129 -4.60 -11.98 2.36
N LEU A 130 -4.93 -13.27 2.50
CA LEU A 130 -4.71 -14.03 3.73
C LEU A 130 -3.23 -14.14 4.13
N THR A 131 -2.31 -14.15 3.16
CA THR A 131 -0.87 -14.16 3.46
C THR A 131 -0.39 -12.80 3.96
N TRP A 132 -0.92 -11.69 3.43
CA TRP A 132 -0.67 -10.36 4.00
C TRP A 132 -1.30 -10.18 5.37
N GLU A 133 -2.52 -10.69 5.60
CA GLU A 133 -3.13 -10.74 6.94
C GLU A 133 -2.28 -11.52 7.94
N ASP A 134 -1.65 -12.61 7.50
CA ASP A 134 -0.74 -13.37 8.36
C ASP A 134 0.49 -12.56 8.77
N ILE A 135 1.02 -11.72 7.87
CA ILE A 135 2.10 -10.76 8.22
C ILE A 135 1.60 -9.78 9.28
N LEU A 136 0.38 -9.24 9.14
CA LEU A 136 -0.18 -8.23 10.05
C LEU A 136 -0.45 -8.75 11.47
N LYS A 137 -0.49 -10.07 11.68
CA LYS A 137 -0.55 -10.66 13.03
C LYS A 137 0.72 -10.36 13.81
N ASP A 138 1.87 -10.54 13.17
CA ASP A 138 3.20 -10.38 13.75
C ASP A 138 3.73 -8.95 13.60
N TYR A 139 3.42 -8.30 12.47
CA TYR A 139 3.89 -6.97 12.06
C TYR A 139 2.70 -6.04 11.75
N PRO A 140 1.92 -5.63 12.76
CA PRO A 140 0.69 -4.86 12.55
C PRO A 140 0.93 -3.47 11.96
N THR A 141 2.15 -2.94 12.05
CA THR A 141 2.56 -1.65 11.50
C THR A 141 3.14 -1.75 10.08
N ASP A 142 3.10 -2.94 9.46
CA ASP A 142 3.55 -3.11 8.07
C ASP A 142 2.55 -2.49 7.09
N LEU A 143 2.89 -1.28 6.62
CA LEU A 143 2.10 -0.53 5.65
C LEU A 143 1.97 -1.23 4.29
N ILE A 144 2.97 -2.01 3.88
CA ILE A 144 2.92 -2.75 2.61
C ILE A 144 1.85 -3.83 2.72
N ALA A 145 1.88 -4.60 3.82
CA ALA A 145 0.96 -5.71 4.02
C ALA A 145 -0.49 -5.22 4.10
N ILE A 146 -0.79 -4.19 4.90
CA ILE A 146 -2.16 -3.66 5.02
C ILE A 146 -2.65 -3.01 3.73
N LYS A 147 -1.79 -2.27 3.01
CA LYS A 147 -2.19 -1.64 1.74
C LYS A 147 -2.49 -2.69 0.68
N PHE A 148 -1.63 -3.68 0.51
CA PHE A 148 -1.85 -4.74 -0.47
C PHE A 148 -3.03 -5.65 -0.10
N ALA A 149 -3.23 -5.98 1.18
CA ALA A 149 -4.43 -6.71 1.64
C ALA A 149 -5.70 -5.91 1.32
N HIS A 150 -5.74 -4.63 1.70
CA HIS A 150 -6.87 -3.74 1.47
C HIS A 150 -7.23 -3.61 -0.02
N ASP A 151 -6.25 -3.34 -0.88
CA ASP A 151 -6.47 -3.26 -2.33
C ASP A 151 -6.95 -4.60 -2.90
N THR A 152 -6.43 -5.71 -2.39
CA THR A 152 -6.86 -7.05 -2.81
C THR A 152 -8.30 -7.33 -2.43
N TYR A 153 -8.73 -6.96 -1.23
CA TYR A 153 -10.13 -7.09 -0.82
C TYR A 153 -11.06 -6.20 -1.65
N PHE A 154 -10.60 -5.03 -2.07
CA PHE A 154 -11.32 -4.21 -3.04
C PHE A 154 -11.53 -4.93 -4.38
N TYR A 155 -10.49 -5.53 -4.97
CA TYR A 155 -10.65 -6.31 -6.21
C TYR A 155 -11.56 -7.52 -6.05
N LEU A 156 -11.61 -8.12 -4.85
CA LEU A 156 -12.50 -9.24 -4.53
C LEU A 156 -13.94 -8.81 -4.23
N GLY A 157 -14.21 -7.51 -4.07
CA GLY A 157 -15.50 -6.99 -3.62
C GLY A 157 -15.84 -7.38 -2.17
N ASP A 158 -14.83 -7.67 -1.35
CA ASP A 158 -15.00 -8.10 0.04
C ASP A 158 -15.01 -6.89 1.00
N SER A 159 -16.07 -6.11 0.94
CA SER A 159 -16.23 -4.87 1.72
C SER A 159 -16.01 -5.06 3.22
N LYS A 160 -16.36 -6.24 3.77
CA LYS A 160 -16.16 -6.54 5.19
C LYS A 160 -14.68 -6.58 5.54
N ASN A 161 -13.87 -7.28 4.75
CA ASN A 161 -12.44 -7.37 5.02
C ASN A 161 -11.68 -6.08 4.67
N ILE A 162 -12.15 -5.27 3.70
CA ILE A 162 -11.64 -3.90 3.50
C ILE A 162 -11.68 -3.11 4.82
N ARG A 163 -12.81 -3.17 5.53
CA ARG A 163 -13.01 -2.51 6.84
C ARG A 163 -12.28 -3.21 7.98
N ASP A 164 -12.50 -4.51 8.12
CA ASP A 164 -12.14 -5.27 9.32
C ASP A 164 -10.64 -5.47 9.45
N SER A 165 -9.91 -5.62 8.34
CA SER A 165 -8.45 -5.70 8.34
C SER A 165 -7.82 -4.43 8.90
N VAL A 166 -8.31 -3.26 8.49
CA VAL A 166 -7.81 -1.97 9.01
C VAL A 166 -8.19 -1.78 10.47
N LYS A 167 -9.45 -2.08 10.85
CA LYS A 167 -9.89 -2.04 12.26
C LYS A 167 -9.03 -2.94 13.15
N ALA A 168 -8.59 -4.09 12.66
CA ALA A 168 -7.79 -5.05 13.43
C ALA A 168 -6.36 -4.55 13.74
N VAL A 169 -5.75 -3.78 12.83
CA VAL A 169 -4.39 -3.27 13.03
C VAL A 169 -4.36 -1.95 13.78
N MET A 170 -5.32 -1.05 13.59
CA MET A 170 -5.28 0.31 14.14
C MET A 170 -5.00 0.41 15.66
N PRO A 171 -5.60 -0.41 16.55
CA PRO A 171 -5.31 -0.36 17.98
C PRO A 171 -3.86 -0.72 18.36
N LYS A 172 -3.11 -1.35 17.44
CA LYS A 172 -1.73 -1.78 17.64
C LYS A 172 -0.72 -0.72 17.18
N HIS A 173 -1.17 0.38 16.58
CA HIS A 173 -0.34 1.52 16.16
C HIS A 173 -0.27 2.55 17.28
N LYS A 174 0.86 3.26 17.40
CA LYS A 174 1.05 4.33 18.41
C LYS A 174 0.45 5.66 17.96
N GLY A 175 0.14 5.80 16.67
CA GLY A 175 -0.40 7.01 16.06
C GLY A 175 0.65 8.03 15.64
N THR A 176 1.94 7.72 15.86
CA THR A 176 3.08 8.55 15.47
C THR A 176 3.81 8.00 14.25
N GLU A 177 3.44 6.81 13.80
CA GLU A 177 4.03 6.14 12.64
C GLU A 177 3.77 6.96 11.36
N PRO A 178 4.71 6.96 10.40
CA PRO A 178 4.48 7.54 9.08
C PRO A 178 3.19 6.97 8.46
N CYS A 179 2.45 7.83 7.77
CA CYS A 179 1.19 7.50 7.11
C CYS A 179 0.05 7.01 8.03
N TYR A 180 0.11 7.20 9.34
CA TYR A 180 -0.99 6.80 10.24
C TYR A 180 -2.33 7.46 9.89
N SER A 181 -2.31 8.72 9.45
CA SER A 181 -3.47 9.44 8.92
C SER A 181 -4.16 8.68 7.78
N PHE A 182 -3.39 8.06 6.88
CA PHE A 182 -3.95 7.32 5.74
C PHE A 182 -4.65 6.02 6.16
N LEU A 183 -4.31 5.42 7.31
CA LEU A 183 -5.07 4.28 7.85
C LEU A 183 -6.49 4.69 8.24
N HIS A 184 -6.68 5.90 8.77
CA HIS A 184 -8.02 6.44 9.00
C HIS A 184 -8.79 6.64 7.69
N GLY A 185 -8.12 7.07 6.62
CA GLY A 185 -8.70 7.15 5.27
C GLY A 185 -9.12 5.79 4.72
N MET A 186 -8.26 4.78 4.85
CA MET A 186 -8.57 3.39 4.45
C MET A 186 -9.74 2.81 5.26
N LEU A 187 -9.78 3.07 6.57
CA LEU A 187 -10.89 2.65 7.42
C LEU A 187 -12.20 3.34 7.01
N ALA A 188 -12.16 4.65 6.76
CA ALA A 188 -13.33 5.40 6.30
C ALA A 188 -13.90 4.83 5.00
N PHE A 189 -13.03 4.48 4.05
CA PHE A 189 -13.43 3.80 2.81
C PHE A 189 -14.10 2.45 3.08
N GLY A 190 -13.49 1.58 3.90
CA GLY A 190 -14.09 0.29 4.25
C GLY A 190 -15.44 0.41 4.99
N LEU A 191 -15.59 1.44 5.84
CA LEU A 191 -16.86 1.76 6.50
C LEU A 191 -17.93 2.21 5.49
N GLU A 192 -17.57 3.03 4.50
CA GLU A 192 -18.48 3.45 3.42
C GLU A 192 -18.95 2.27 2.57
N GLU A 193 -18.03 1.38 2.18
CA GLU A 193 -18.34 0.13 1.46
C GLU A 193 -19.26 -0.79 2.26
N CYS A 194 -19.22 -0.70 3.60
CA CYS A 194 -20.13 -1.40 4.51
C CYS A 194 -21.41 -0.63 4.86
N GLN A 195 -21.65 0.52 4.23
CA GLN A 195 -22.80 1.42 4.47
C GLN A 195 -22.86 2.02 5.89
N GLU A 196 -21.73 2.03 6.61
CA GLU A 196 -21.57 2.65 7.94
C GLU A 196 -21.16 4.14 7.82
N TYR A 197 -21.95 4.92 7.08
CA TYR A 197 -21.57 6.27 6.65
C TYR A 197 -21.24 7.25 7.80
N ALA A 198 -21.96 7.17 8.91
CA ALA A 198 -21.73 8.06 10.05
C ALA A 198 -20.37 7.81 10.73
N GLU A 199 -19.92 6.56 10.79
CA GLU A 199 -18.59 6.23 11.32
C GLU A 199 -17.50 6.53 10.28
N ALA A 200 -17.78 6.29 8.99
CA ALA A 200 -16.88 6.66 7.90
C ALA A 200 -16.51 8.15 7.94
N GLU A 201 -17.51 9.03 8.12
CA GLU A 201 -17.29 10.48 8.23
C GLU A 201 -16.40 10.83 9.44
N LYS A 202 -16.64 10.21 10.60
CA LYS A 202 -15.83 10.45 11.80
C LYS A 202 -14.37 10.06 11.59
N GLU A 203 -14.10 8.92 10.95
CA GLU A 203 -12.73 8.49 10.66
C GLU A 203 -12.06 9.40 9.63
N ALA A 204 -12.78 9.80 8.57
CA ALA A 204 -12.26 10.72 7.57
C ALA A 204 -11.85 12.08 8.16
N LEU A 205 -12.60 12.60 9.14
CA LEU A 205 -12.26 13.85 9.83
C LEU A 205 -10.98 13.77 10.67
N LYS A 206 -10.60 12.58 11.15
CA LYS A 206 -9.34 12.41 11.89
C LYS A 206 -8.11 12.61 11.01
N VAL A 207 -8.19 12.29 9.72
CA VAL A 207 -7.11 12.52 8.75
C VAL A 207 -6.67 13.98 8.78
N TRP A 208 -7.63 14.92 8.87
CA TRP A 208 -7.35 16.35 8.92
C TRP A 208 -6.57 16.76 10.18
N HIS A 209 -6.91 16.19 11.34
CA HIS A 209 -6.24 16.51 12.60
C HIS A 209 -4.77 16.08 12.63
N TYR A 210 -4.39 15.07 11.85
CA TYR A 210 -3.01 14.66 11.70
C TYR A 210 -2.24 15.44 10.62
N GLU A 211 -2.94 16.09 9.67
CA GLU A 211 -2.34 16.71 8.47
C GLU A 211 -2.56 18.23 8.35
N GLU A 212 -2.87 18.96 9.44
CA GLU A 212 -3.00 20.42 9.41
C GLU A 212 -1.86 21.21 8.71
N PRO A 213 -0.60 20.72 8.60
CA PRO A 213 0.41 21.40 7.77
C PRO A 213 0.45 20.97 6.29
N VAL A 214 -0.22 19.89 5.87
CA VAL A 214 0.09 19.18 4.61
C VAL A 214 -1.01 19.28 3.53
N LEU A 215 -2.27 19.48 3.91
CA LEU A 215 -3.40 19.53 2.97
C LEU A 215 -3.83 20.96 2.63
N ASP A 216 -3.77 21.33 1.35
CA ASP A 216 -4.22 22.63 0.82
C ASP A 216 -5.70 22.89 1.19
N THR A 217 -5.91 23.93 2.01
CA THR A 217 -7.15 24.35 2.68
C THR A 217 -8.35 24.71 1.78
N ARG A 218 -8.29 24.51 0.46
CA ARG A 218 -9.25 25.08 -0.50
C ARG A 218 -10.56 24.31 -0.72
N ASN A 219 -10.82 23.15 -0.09
CA ASN A 219 -12.09 22.44 -0.35
C ASN A 219 -12.66 21.60 0.81
N LYS A 220 -13.12 22.28 1.87
CA LYS A 220 -13.69 21.68 3.10
C LYS A 220 -14.84 20.67 2.90
N LYS A 221 -15.57 20.72 1.78
CA LYS A 221 -16.69 19.79 1.48
C LYS A 221 -16.31 18.64 0.56
N ASN A 222 -15.25 18.80 -0.23
CA ASN A 222 -14.79 17.77 -1.17
C ASN A 222 -13.63 16.95 -0.61
N ALA A 223 -13.15 17.19 0.61
CA ALA A 223 -12.04 16.46 1.22
C ALA A 223 -12.42 15.04 1.68
N CYS A 224 -13.60 14.83 2.28
CA CYS A 224 -14.09 13.48 2.59
C CYS A 224 -14.27 12.63 1.32
N ILE A 225 -14.81 13.26 0.27
CA ILE A 225 -14.94 12.65 -1.06
C ILE A 225 -13.55 12.45 -1.66
N ASN A 226 -12.65 13.43 -1.63
CA ASN A 226 -11.32 13.29 -2.21
C ASN A 226 -10.44 12.31 -1.44
N LEU A 227 -10.52 12.14 -0.12
CA LEU A 227 -9.70 11.14 0.59
C LEU A 227 -10.20 9.72 0.34
N CYS A 228 -11.52 9.55 0.24
CA CYS A 228 -12.15 8.31 -0.21
C CYS A 228 -11.81 8.00 -1.69
N TRP A 229 -11.84 9.02 -2.56
CA TRP A 229 -11.52 8.92 -3.99
C TRP A 229 -10.00 8.87 -4.28
N ILE A 230 -9.14 9.52 -3.49
CA ILE A 230 -7.68 9.49 -3.65
C ILE A 230 -7.16 8.08 -3.36
N SER A 231 -7.88 7.30 -2.54
CA SER A 231 -7.51 5.91 -2.30
C SER A 231 -7.58 5.01 -3.54
N GLN A 232 -8.35 5.32 -4.60
CA GLN A 232 -8.52 4.41 -5.77
C GLN A 232 -8.98 5.02 -7.13
N SER A 233 -9.08 6.36 -7.29
CA SER A 233 -9.89 6.95 -8.38
C SER A 233 -9.33 6.96 -9.81
N THR A 234 -8.15 6.40 -10.11
CA THR A 234 -7.74 6.24 -11.52
C THR A 234 -8.47 5.09 -12.23
N PHE A 235 -9.05 4.11 -11.52
CA PHE A 235 -9.77 3.01 -12.17
C PHE A 235 -11.27 3.28 -12.41
N SER A 236 -11.87 4.23 -11.68
CA SER A 236 -13.32 4.53 -11.77
C SER A 236 -13.71 5.52 -12.88
N ILE A 237 -12.78 5.95 -13.74
CA ILE A 237 -13.15 6.78 -14.91
C ILE A 237 -14.02 5.98 -15.89
N HIS A 238 -13.89 4.64 -15.93
CA HIS A 238 -14.76 3.79 -16.74
C HIS A 238 -16.14 3.50 -16.09
N CYS A 239 -16.27 3.63 -14.76
CA CYS A 239 -17.51 3.37 -14.03
C CYS A 239 -18.39 4.63 -13.84
N LYS A 240 -17.85 5.84 -14.07
CA LYS A 240 -18.61 7.11 -14.06
C LYS A 240 -19.77 7.14 -15.05
N ASN A 241 -19.77 6.30 -16.09
CA ASN A 241 -20.90 6.18 -17.01
C ASN A 241 -22.05 5.30 -16.51
N SER A 242 -21.83 4.41 -15.53
CA SER A 242 -22.87 3.49 -15.03
C SER A 242 -23.68 4.08 -13.88
N LEU A 243 -23.09 4.93 -13.03
CA LEU A 243 -23.79 5.60 -11.93
C LEU A 243 -24.64 6.81 -12.37
N ARG A 244 -24.54 7.23 -13.64
CA ARG A 244 -25.47 8.20 -14.24
C ARG A 244 -26.80 7.58 -14.69
N ILE A 245 -26.92 6.25 -14.67
CA ILE A 245 -28.11 5.52 -15.15
C ILE A 245 -29.06 5.13 -13.99
N MET A 246 -28.65 5.25 -12.72
CA MET A 246 -29.52 4.99 -11.56
C MET A 246 -30.00 6.27 -10.84
N LYS A 247 -30.20 7.34 -11.60
CA LYS A 247 -31.05 8.47 -11.20
C LYS A 247 -32.08 8.72 -12.29
N TYR A 248 -33.04 7.80 -12.43
CA TYR A 248 -34.45 8.00 -12.79
C TYR A 248 -35.20 6.69 -12.55
#